data_AF-A0A399IFF9-F1
#
_entry.id   AF-A0A399IFF9-F1
#
_cell.length_a   1.000
_cell.length_b   1.000
_cell.length_c   1.000
_cell.angle_alpha   90.00
_cell.angle_beta   90.00
_cell.angle_gamma   90.00
#
_symmetry.space_group_name_H-M   'P 1'
#
loop_
_entity.id
_entity.type
_entity.pdbx_description
1 polymer ?
#
loop_
_entity_poly.entity_id
_entity_poly.type
_entity_poly.pdbx_seq_one_letter_code
_entity_poly.pdbx_strand_id
1 'polypeptide(L)'
;MLKDVVDGLTLVADGIKSVTAIAEAVKSGKDYLKTKHPEVQNDLRKMVQELGKSLFVIKQTSAVLTNFRFAIATDTQGTELARFNDYFIKSKTEAQFLRNRIDDLRTHCSKVREHGTRISGSATAAGFAKIFSLLGLGSPEKEMELGERLDKLAYEDFAIANSSDQMLKCLEDALRDVQDTLGNGGAMYPQNVPDAAALLAEYGPEFERMEERATEAAMEIRDLAKDLGT
;
A
#
# COMPACT_ATOMS: atom_id res chain seq x y z
N MET A 1 -11.96 16.30 7.89
CA MET A 1 -11.34 15.06 8.35
C MET A 1 -11.75 13.88 7.49
N LEU A 2 -12.99 13.38 7.55
CA LEU A 2 -13.43 12.24 6.72
C LEU A 2 -13.09 12.38 5.23
N LYS A 3 -13.43 13.52 4.62
CA LYS A 3 -13.09 13.81 3.22
C LYS A 3 -11.58 13.74 2.96
N ASP A 4 -10.78 14.34 3.82
CA ASP A 4 -9.32 14.39 3.67
C ASP A 4 -8.71 12.98 3.76
N VAL A 5 -9.24 12.14 4.65
CA VAL A 5 -8.87 10.72 4.75
C VAL A 5 -9.24 9.98 3.47
N VAL A 6 -10.47 10.12 2.97
CA VAL A 6 -10.95 9.44 1.74
C VAL A 6 -10.16 9.87 0.50
N ASP A 7 -9.89 11.17 0.36
CA ASP A 7 -9.07 11.72 -0.72
C ASP A 7 -7.64 11.13 -0.64
N GLY A 8 -7.08 11.03 0.57
CA GLY A 8 -5.81 10.35 0.83
C GLY A 8 -5.80 8.88 0.43
N LEU A 9 -6.84 8.12 0.78
CA LEU A 9 -6.98 6.69 0.41
C LEU A 9 -7.09 6.50 -1.11
N THR A 10 -7.64 7.48 -1.84
CA THR A 10 -7.68 7.47 -3.30
C THR A 10 -6.27 7.49 -3.90
N LEU A 11 -5.37 8.31 -3.35
CA LEU A 11 -3.96 8.35 -3.76
C LEU A 11 -3.25 7.02 -3.49
N VAL A 12 -3.55 6.38 -2.35
CA VAL A 12 -3.03 5.04 -2.02
C VAL A 12 -3.50 4.02 -3.06
N ALA A 13 -4.78 4.06 -3.42
CA ALA A 13 -5.35 3.15 -4.41
C ALA A 13 -4.68 3.27 -5.79
N ASP A 14 -4.31 4.47 -6.22
CA ASP A 14 -3.61 4.68 -7.50
C ASP A 14 -2.16 4.16 -7.48
N GLY A 15 -1.51 4.22 -6.32
CA GLY A 15 -0.23 3.53 -6.07
C GLY A 15 -0.35 2.02 -6.26
N ILE A 16 -1.37 1.40 -5.64
CA ILE A 16 -1.64 -0.05 -5.79
C ILE A 16 -1.90 -0.40 -7.26
N LYS A 17 -2.77 0.35 -7.96
CA LYS A 17 -3.08 0.11 -9.38
C LYS A 17 -1.83 0.13 -10.25
N SER A 18 -0.91 1.07 -9.99
CA SER A 18 0.34 1.17 -10.76
C SER A 18 1.21 -0.06 -10.59
N VAL A 19 1.30 -0.59 -9.36
CA VAL A 19 2.02 -1.83 -9.08
C VAL A 19 1.36 -3.02 -9.77
N THR A 20 0.04 -3.13 -9.70
CA THR A 20 -0.72 -4.23 -10.35
C THR A 20 -0.55 -4.20 -11.87
N ALA A 21 -0.65 -3.03 -12.52
CA ALA A 21 -0.45 -2.91 -13.96
C ALA A 21 0.95 -3.37 -14.42
N ILE A 22 1.99 -3.07 -13.64
CA ILE A 22 3.34 -3.56 -13.89
C ILE A 22 3.40 -5.08 -13.74
N ALA A 23 2.81 -5.63 -12.67
CA ALA A 23 2.77 -7.07 -12.45
C ALA A 23 2.02 -7.81 -13.57
N GLU A 24 0.90 -7.29 -14.05
CA GLU A 24 0.13 -7.84 -15.18
C GLU A 24 0.94 -7.86 -16.48
N ALA A 25 1.67 -6.77 -16.77
CA ALA A 25 2.54 -6.70 -17.94
C ALA A 25 3.66 -7.76 -17.86
N VAL A 26 4.31 -7.88 -16.71
CA VAL A 26 5.34 -8.89 -16.46
C VAL A 26 4.77 -10.30 -16.59
N LYS A 27 3.60 -10.56 -16.00
CA LYS A 27 2.90 -11.86 -16.09
C LYS A 27 2.59 -12.23 -17.54
N SER A 28 2.18 -11.28 -18.37
CA SER A 28 1.85 -11.50 -19.77
C SER A 28 3.07 -11.80 -20.63
N GLY A 29 4.21 -11.16 -20.34
CA GLY A 29 5.45 -11.32 -21.11
C GLY A 29 6.43 -12.36 -20.58
N LYS A 30 6.13 -13.03 -19.46
CA LYS A 30 7.10 -13.90 -18.75
C LYS A 30 7.64 -15.05 -19.62
N ASP A 31 6.80 -15.67 -20.44
CA ASP A 31 7.20 -16.82 -21.27
C ASP A 31 8.08 -16.38 -22.46
N TYR A 32 7.77 -15.21 -23.03
CA TYR A 32 8.62 -14.58 -24.03
C TYR A 32 9.98 -14.26 -23.44
N LEU A 33 10.00 -13.62 -22.27
CA LEU A 33 11.22 -13.25 -21.55
C LEU A 33 12.08 -14.48 -21.21
N LYS A 34 11.47 -15.55 -20.68
CA LYS A 34 12.17 -16.82 -20.40
C LYS A 34 12.84 -17.41 -21.63
N THR A 35 12.24 -17.22 -22.81
CA THR A 35 12.75 -17.76 -24.07
C THR A 35 13.81 -16.86 -24.72
N LYS A 36 13.60 -15.54 -24.69
CA LYS A 36 14.39 -14.56 -25.47
C LYS A 36 15.44 -13.81 -24.65
N HIS A 37 15.18 -13.62 -23.37
CA HIS A 37 16.00 -12.83 -22.44
C HIS A 37 16.12 -13.51 -21.06
N PRO A 38 16.56 -14.78 -20.98
CA PRO A 38 16.65 -15.49 -19.69
C PRO A 38 17.60 -14.81 -18.69
N GLU A 39 18.58 -14.04 -19.18
CA GLU A 39 19.57 -13.32 -18.37
C GLU A 39 18.95 -12.26 -17.44
N VAL A 40 17.81 -11.68 -17.80
CA VAL A 40 17.16 -10.62 -16.99
C VAL A 40 16.10 -11.15 -16.02
N GLN A 41 15.73 -12.43 -16.12
CA GLN A 41 14.61 -13.02 -15.37
C GLN A 41 14.77 -12.87 -13.85
N ASN A 42 15.99 -13.05 -13.34
CA ASN A 42 16.25 -12.97 -11.90
C ASN A 42 16.14 -11.53 -11.37
N ASP A 43 16.63 -10.53 -12.11
CA ASP A 43 16.51 -9.13 -11.70
C ASP A 43 15.04 -8.68 -11.80
N LEU A 44 14.31 -9.11 -12.83
CA LEU A 44 12.87 -8.81 -12.95
C LEU A 44 12.06 -9.40 -11.79
N ARG A 45 12.35 -10.65 -11.42
CA ARG A 45 11.76 -11.29 -10.23
C ARG A 45 12.00 -10.45 -8.98
N LYS A 46 13.25 -10.06 -8.73
CA LYS A 46 13.61 -9.28 -7.54
C LYS A 46 12.93 -7.92 -7.56
N MET A 47 12.91 -7.23 -8.70
CA MET A 47 12.23 -5.95 -8.86
C MET A 47 10.74 -6.04 -8.46
N VAL A 48 10.02 -7.05 -8.97
CA VAL A 48 8.61 -7.27 -8.63
C VAL A 48 8.43 -7.65 -7.15
N GLN A 49 9.34 -8.43 -6.56
CA GLN A 49 9.31 -8.71 -5.11
C GLN A 49 9.49 -7.46 -4.27
N GLU A 50 10.40 -6.56 -4.66
CA GLU A 50 10.61 -5.30 -3.96
C GLU A 50 9.38 -4.38 -4.04
N LEU A 51 8.71 -4.32 -5.20
CA LEU A 51 7.43 -3.62 -5.36
C LEU A 51 6.32 -4.17 -4.45
N GLY A 52 6.29 -5.48 -4.21
CA GLY A 52 5.27 -6.10 -3.35
C GLY A 52 5.37 -5.79 -1.86
N LYS A 53 6.53 -5.34 -1.36
CA LYS A 53 6.75 -5.13 0.09
C LYS A 53 5.93 -3.98 0.67
N SER A 54 5.69 -2.94 -0.12
CA SER A 54 4.86 -1.80 0.26
C SER A 54 3.37 -2.18 0.38
N LEU A 55 2.88 -3.09 -0.47
CA LEU A 55 1.49 -3.56 -0.40
C LEU A 55 1.21 -4.25 0.93
N PHE A 56 2.18 -4.98 1.49
CA PHE A 56 2.05 -5.56 2.83
C PHE A 56 1.96 -4.48 3.92
N VAL A 57 2.67 -3.37 3.79
CA VAL A 57 2.58 -2.25 4.74
C VAL A 57 1.20 -1.61 4.63
N ILE A 58 0.74 -1.29 3.41
CA ILE A 58 -0.61 -0.73 3.19
C ILE A 58 -1.68 -1.64 3.80
N LYS A 59 -1.62 -2.95 3.51
CA LYS A 59 -2.52 -3.94 4.09
C LYS A 59 -2.55 -3.86 5.62
N GLN A 60 -1.38 -3.91 6.26
CA GLN A 60 -1.30 -3.93 7.72
C GLN A 60 -1.80 -2.63 8.34
N THR A 61 -1.48 -1.49 7.73
CA THR A 61 -2.00 -0.19 8.15
C THR A 61 -3.52 -0.15 8.04
N SER A 62 -4.09 -0.63 6.92
CA SER A 62 -5.56 -0.70 6.75
C SER A 62 -6.22 -1.55 7.83
N ALA A 63 -5.61 -2.70 8.15
CA ALA A 63 -6.12 -3.64 9.13
C ALA A 63 -6.22 -3.04 10.55
N VAL A 64 -5.46 -1.98 10.87
CA VAL A 64 -5.57 -1.31 12.18
C VAL A 64 -6.92 -0.62 12.36
N LEU A 65 -7.62 -0.18 11.31
CA LEU A 65 -8.96 0.40 11.53
C LEU A 65 -10.07 -0.65 11.43
N THR A 66 -9.89 -1.68 10.60
CA THR A 66 -10.91 -2.71 10.36
C THR A 66 -11.08 -3.66 11.55
N ASN A 67 -10.05 -3.82 12.38
CA ASN A 67 -10.06 -4.74 13.53
C ASN A 67 -10.76 -4.23 14.80
N PHE A 68 -11.25 -2.99 14.83
CA PHE A 68 -12.01 -2.47 15.96
C PHE A 68 -13.45 -2.15 15.58
N ARG A 69 -14.38 -2.49 16.47
CA ARG A 69 -15.80 -2.11 16.40
C ARG A 69 -16.31 -1.88 17.82
N PHE A 70 -17.11 -0.84 17.99
CA PHE A 70 -17.86 -0.60 19.23
C PHE A 70 -19.02 -1.59 19.34
N ALA A 71 -19.24 -2.12 20.53
CA ALA A 71 -20.47 -2.82 20.89
C ALA A 71 -21.51 -1.78 21.34
N ILE A 72 -22.51 -1.51 20.48
CA ILE A 72 -23.60 -0.58 20.79
C ILE A 72 -24.69 -1.33 21.57
N ALA A 73 -24.44 -1.61 22.85
CA ALA A 73 -25.45 -2.04 23.81
C ALA A 73 -25.56 -1.02 24.96
N THR A 74 -26.77 -0.80 25.48
CA THR A 74 -27.06 0.24 26.48
C THR A 74 -26.34 0.04 27.82
N ASP A 75 -25.93 -1.18 28.13
CA ASP A 75 -25.23 -1.59 29.35
C ASP A 75 -23.71 -1.66 29.21
N THR A 76 -23.16 -1.48 27.99
CA THR A 76 -21.71 -1.64 27.72
C THR A 76 -20.98 -0.33 27.41
N GLN A 77 -21.66 0.82 27.32
CA GLN A 77 -21.01 2.06 26.85
C GLN A 77 -19.79 2.49 27.69
N GLY A 78 -19.81 2.26 29.00
CA GLY A 78 -18.65 2.55 29.87
C GLY A 78 -17.46 1.63 29.65
N THR A 79 -17.69 0.34 29.38
CA THR A 79 -16.61 -0.63 29.09
C THR A 79 -16.06 -0.44 27.68
N GLU A 80 -16.88 0.06 26.75
CA GLU A 80 -16.44 0.40 25.39
C GLU A 80 -15.41 1.54 25.36
N LEU A 81 -15.50 2.53 26.24
CA LEU A 81 -14.48 3.58 26.35
C LEU A 81 -13.11 3.01 26.74
N ALA A 82 -13.09 2.11 27.73
CA ALA A 82 -11.86 1.45 28.15
C ALA A 82 -11.28 0.58 27.02
N ARG A 83 -12.13 -0.20 26.33
CA ARG A 83 -11.73 -1.02 25.18
C ARG A 83 -11.15 -0.17 24.04
N PHE A 84 -11.78 0.94 23.69
CA PHE A 84 -11.26 1.84 22.66
C PHE A 84 -9.96 2.50 23.10
N ASN A 85 -9.84 2.94 24.35
CA ASN A 85 -8.61 3.55 24.85
C ASN A 85 -7.41 2.57 24.77
N ASP A 86 -7.61 1.33 25.24
CA ASP A 86 -6.61 0.27 25.14
C ASP A 86 -6.26 -0.02 23.67
N TYR A 87 -7.27 -0.06 22.81
CA TYR A 87 -7.10 -0.22 21.37
C TYR A 87 -6.28 0.91 20.75
N PHE A 88 -6.60 2.16 21.09
CA PHE A 88 -5.98 3.36 20.56
C PHE A 88 -4.52 3.46 20.98
N ILE A 89 -4.20 3.16 22.24
CA ILE A 89 -2.81 3.09 22.75
C ILE A 89 -2.03 2.00 21.99
N LYS A 90 -2.61 0.81 21.82
CA LYS A 90 -1.99 -0.27 21.04
C LYS A 90 -1.76 0.16 19.59
N SER A 91 -2.74 0.81 18.99
CA SER A 91 -2.71 1.29 17.61
C SER A 91 -1.63 2.35 17.39
N LYS A 92 -1.35 3.22 18.37
CA LYS A 92 -0.21 4.14 18.33
C LYS A 92 1.14 3.42 18.29
N THR A 93 1.27 2.34 19.05
CA THR A 93 2.49 1.52 19.03
C THR A 93 2.67 0.83 17.68
N GLU A 94 1.59 0.28 17.13
CA GLU A 94 1.57 -0.32 15.79
C GLU A 94 1.89 0.70 14.70
N ALA A 95 1.29 1.89 14.75
CA ALA A 95 1.55 3.00 13.83
C ALA A 95 3.03 3.40 13.85
N GLN A 96 3.66 3.45 15.02
CA GLN A 96 5.09 3.73 15.11
C GLN A 96 5.95 2.60 14.53
N PHE A 97 5.57 1.34 14.73
CA PHE A 97 6.24 0.21 14.10
C PHE A 97 6.11 0.27 12.57
N LEU A 98 4.93 0.59 12.04
CA LEU A 98 4.67 0.76 10.62
C LEU A 98 5.48 1.93 10.02
N ARG A 99 5.60 3.05 10.74
CA ARG A 99 6.44 4.19 10.35
C ARG A 99 7.90 3.78 10.13
N ASN A 100 8.48 3.02 11.06
CA ASN A 100 9.85 2.52 10.92
C ASN A 100 9.99 1.63 9.67
N ARG A 101 8.97 0.82 9.36
CA ARG A 101 8.97 -0.02 8.14
C ARG A 101 8.82 0.78 6.85
N ILE A 102 8.12 1.92 6.89
CA ILE A 102 8.01 2.83 5.75
C ILE A 102 9.36 3.47 5.45
N ASP A 103 10.15 3.80 6.47
CA ASP A 103 11.53 4.28 6.27
C ASP A 103 12.39 3.23 5.55
N ASP A 104 12.22 1.95 5.85
CA ASP A 104 12.87 0.84 5.14
C ASP A 104 12.40 0.72 3.67
N LEU A 105 11.17 1.14 3.32
CA LEU A 105 10.67 1.10 1.94
C LEU A 105 11.48 1.99 0.98
N ARG A 106 12.11 3.06 1.46
CA ARG A 106 13.01 3.88 0.63
C ARG A 106 14.21 3.07 0.12
N THR A 107 14.72 2.16 0.95
CA THR A 107 15.76 1.20 0.56
C THR A 107 15.22 0.22 -0.49
N HIS A 108 13.97 -0.22 -0.34
CA HIS A 108 13.33 -1.13 -1.29
C HIS A 108 13.13 -0.50 -2.67
N CYS A 109 12.69 0.76 -2.75
CA CYS A 109 12.64 1.48 -4.02
C CYS A 109 14.01 1.66 -4.67
N SER A 110 15.05 1.90 -3.87
CA SER A 110 16.43 1.96 -4.38
C SER A 110 16.85 0.63 -5.02
N LYS A 111 16.38 -0.51 -4.48
CA LYS A 111 16.58 -1.84 -5.08
C LYS A 111 15.75 -2.06 -6.34
N VAL A 112 14.49 -1.61 -6.37
CA VAL A 112 13.66 -1.62 -7.60
C VAL A 112 14.41 -0.92 -8.72
N ARG A 113 14.91 0.28 -8.42
CA ARG A 113 15.72 1.07 -9.33
C ARG A 113 16.97 0.33 -9.79
N GLU A 114 17.75 -0.22 -8.86
CA GLU A 114 18.97 -0.96 -9.17
C GLU A 114 18.69 -2.13 -10.12
N HIS A 115 17.68 -2.95 -9.82
CA HIS A 115 17.27 -4.05 -10.69
C HIS A 115 16.79 -3.54 -12.04
N GLY A 116 15.97 -2.48 -12.07
CA GLY A 116 15.49 -1.86 -13.30
C GLY A 116 16.63 -1.38 -14.20
N THR A 117 17.65 -0.72 -13.64
CA THR A 117 18.84 -0.26 -14.39
C THR A 117 19.67 -1.42 -14.93
N ARG A 118 19.80 -2.52 -14.17
CA ARG A 118 20.49 -3.73 -14.66
C ARG A 118 19.75 -4.36 -15.84
N ILE A 119 18.42 -4.37 -15.82
CA ILE A 119 17.59 -4.91 -16.91
C ILE A 119 17.65 -4.00 -18.14
N SER A 120 17.51 -2.68 -17.97
CA SER A 120 17.48 -1.73 -19.10
C SER A 120 18.88 -1.49 -19.71
N GLY A 121 19.95 -1.72 -18.94
CA GLY A 121 21.33 -1.55 -19.40
C GLY A 121 21.75 -0.10 -19.64
N SER A 122 21.00 0.90 -19.18
CA SER A 122 21.41 2.31 -19.25
C SER A 122 21.13 3.07 -17.95
N ALA A 123 22.07 3.92 -17.55
CA ALA A 123 21.88 4.92 -16.51
C ALA A 123 21.27 6.24 -17.05
N THR A 124 21.15 6.39 -18.37
CA THR A 124 20.71 7.63 -19.02
C THR A 124 19.83 7.38 -20.25
N ALA A 125 18.64 8.00 -20.19
CA ALA A 125 17.72 8.39 -21.26
C ALA A 125 16.87 7.32 -22.00
N ALA A 126 15.79 6.87 -21.32
CA ALA A 126 14.41 6.65 -21.83
C ALA A 126 13.46 6.11 -20.73
N GLY A 127 13.85 6.20 -19.45
CA GLY A 127 13.07 5.60 -18.37
C GLY A 127 13.11 4.07 -18.37
N PHE A 128 12.21 3.44 -17.62
CA PHE A 128 12.10 1.98 -17.55
C PHE A 128 11.29 1.32 -18.69
N ALA A 129 10.88 2.09 -19.70
CA ALA A 129 10.09 1.58 -20.83
C ALA A 129 10.73 0.37 -21.54
N LYS A 130 12.06 0.36 -21.65
CA LYS A 130 12.82 -0.76 -22.24
C LYS A 130 12.63 -2.09 -21.51
N ILE A 131 12.33 -2.08 -20.22
CA ILE A 131 12.01 -3.33 -19.49
C ILE A 131 10.77 -3.98 -20.10
N PHE A 132 9.79 -3.17 -20.50
CA PHE A 132 8.53 -3.65 -21.06
C PHE A 132 8.65 -4.04 -22.53
N SER A 133 9.59 -3.47 -23.29
CA SER A 133 9.86 -3.96 -24.65
C SER A 133 10.50 -5.36 -24.64
N LEU A 134 11.31 -5.69 -23.62
CA LEU A 134 11.87 -7.04 -23.43
C LEU A 134 10.80 -8.11 -23.12
N LEU A 135 9.61 -7.68 -22.70
CA LEU A 135 8.46 -8.56 -22.49
C LEU A 135 7.71 -8.91 -23.77
N GLY A 136 8.08 -8.29 -24.90
CA GLY A 136 7.46 -8.55 -26.20
C GLY A 136 6.01 -8.06 -26.29
N LEU A 137 5.66 -6.96 -25.59
CA LEU A 137 4.30 -6.41 -25.58
C LEU A 137 3.86 -5.91 -26.98
N GLY A 138 4.80 -5.41 -27.78
CA GLY A 138 4.53 -5.01 -29.17
C GLY A 138 3.69 -3.74 -29.29
N SER A 139 3.64 -2.92 -28.23
CA SER A 139 2.95 -1.63 -28.20
C SER A 139 3.86 -0.59 -27.54
N PRO A 140 4.53 0.26 -28.33
CA PRO A 140 5.43 1.30 -27.82
C PRO A 140 4.74 2.25 -26.83
N GLU A 141 3.47 2.58 -27.07
CA GLU A 141 2.69 3.47 -26.19
C GLU A 141 2.50 2.83 -24.81
N LYS A 142 2.12 1.55 -24.76
CA LYS A 142 1.93 0.82 -23.50
C LYS A 142 3.25 0.60 -22.78
N GLU A 143 4.32 0.30 -23.51
CA GLU A 143 5.66 0.14 -22.96
C GLU A 143 6.16 1.43 -22.30
N MET A 144 5.90 2.58 -22.93
CA MET A 144 6.22 3.89 -22.38
C MET A 144 5.38 4.20 -21.14
N GLU A 145 4.06 3.99 -21.18
CA GLU A 145 3.17 4.19 -20.03
C GLU A 145 3.61 3.38 -18.80
N LEU A 146 3.92 2.09 -19.00
CA LEU A 146 4.39 1.22 -17.93
C LEU A 146 5.79 1.62 -17.43
N GLY A 147 6.65 2.07 -18.34
CA GLY A 147 7.96 2.66 -18.03
C GLY A 147 7.83 3.84 -17.09
N GLU A 148 6.97 4.81 -17.44
CA GLU A 148 6.68 5.97 -16.61
C GLU A 148 6.12 5.57 -15.25
N ARG A 149 5.17 4.62 -15.18
CA ARG A 149 4.64 4.14 -13.90
C ARG A 149 5.74 3.55 -13.01
N LEU A 150 6.63 2.74 -13.58
CA LEU A 150 7.74 2.15 -12.82
C LEU A 150 8.76 3.21 -12.40
N ASP A 151 9.03 4.20 -13.27
CA ASP A 151 9.86 5.35 -12.92
C ASP A 151 9.27 6.12 -11.75
N LYS A 152 7.97 6.37 -11.73
CA LYS A 152 7.32 7.04 -10.58
C LYS A 152 7.48 6.26 -9.27
N LEU A 153 7.29 4.95 -9.32
CA LEU A 153 7.44 4.09 -8.13
C LEU A 153 8.88 4.01 -7.62
N ALA A 154 9.87 4.16 -8.50
CA ALA A 154 11.28 3.98 -8.20
C ALA A 154 12.08 5.29 -8.00
N TYR A 155 11.69 6.39 -8.66
CA TYR A 155 12.46 7.64 -8.78
C TYR A 155 11.72 8.92 -8.39
N GLU A 156 10.39 9.04 -8.58
CA GLU A 156 9.64 10.23 -8.10
C GLU A 156 9.48 10.14 -6.57
N ASP A 157 10.62 10.18 -5.89
CA ASP A 157 10.88 10.17 -4.45
C ASP A 157 10.02 9.20 -3.65
N PHE A 158 10.07 7.94 -4.09
CA PHE A 158 9.49 6.79 -3.41
C PHE A 158 7.97 6.82 -3.35
N ALA A 159 7.29 7.13 -4.46
CA ALA A 159 5.83 7.20 -4.55
C ALA A 159 5.09 6.03 -3.87
N ILE A 160 5.65 4.81 -3.90
CA ILE A 160 5.08 3.65 -3.22
C ILE A 160 5.26 3.68 -1.69
N ALA A 161 6.39 4.22 -1.20
CA ALA A 161 6.61 4.53 0.21
C ALA A 161 5.72 5.71 0.63
N ASN A 162 5.52 6.70 -0.25
CA ASN A 162 4.60 7.82 -0.03
C ASN A 162 3.14 7.35 0.03
N SER A 163 2.73 6.37 -0.79
CA SER A 163 1.41 5.73 -0.64
C SER A 163 1.30 5.03 0.71
N SER A 164 2.37 4.42 1.22
CA SER A 164 2.37 3.79 2.54
C SER A 164 2.34 4.81 3.67
N ASP A 165 3.06 5.93 3.54
CA ASP A 165 3.04 7.07 4.47
C ASP A 165 1.67 7.76 4.50
N GLN A 166 1.08 7.97 3.32
CA GLN A 166 -0.27 8.52 3.18
C GLN A 166 -1.31 7.58 3.81
N MET A 167 -1.18 6.27 3.64
CA MET A 167 -2.04 5.30 4.30
C MET A 167 -1.93 5.40 5.84
N LEU A 168 -0.71 5.52 6.36
CA LEU A 168 -0.46 5.68 7.79
C LEU A 168 -1.04 6.99 8.33
N LYS A 169 -0.88 8.09 7.59
CA LYS A 169 -1.48 9.38 7.92
C LYS A 169 -3.01 9.29 7.96
N CYS A 170 -3.63 8.67 6.95
CA CYS A 170 -5.07 8.43 6.93
C CYS A 170 -5.54 7.64 8.15
N LEU A 171 -4.79 6.61 8.57
CA LEU A 171 -5.08 5.85 9.78
C LEU A 171 -5.00 6.73 11.05
N GLU A 172 -3.92 7.50 11.20
CA GLU A 172 -3.72 8.36 12.36
C GLU A 172 -4.81 9.45 12.46
N ASP A 173 -5.17 10.04 11.32
CA ASP A 173 -6.25 11.02 11.22
C ASP A 173 -7.61 10.41 11.56
N ALA A 174 -7.93 9.22 11.04
CA ALA A 174 -9.17 8.52 11.35
C ALA A 174 -9.27 8.12 12.84
N LEU A 175 -8.19 7.57 13.41
CA LEU A 175 -8.15 7.19 14.84
C LEU A 175 -8.30 8.41 15.75
N ARG A 176 -7.68 9.54 15.39
CA ARG A 176 -7.84 10.80 16.11
C ARG A 176 -9.26 11.34 16.00
N ASP A 177 -9.87 11.29 14.82
CA ASP A 177 -11.24 11.78 14.61
C ASP A 177 -12.25 10.98 15.45
N VAL A 178 -12.08 9.65 15.53
CA VAL A 178 -12.88 8.78 16.42
C VAL A 178 -12.63 9.12 17.89
N GLN A 179 -11.37 9.35 18.29
CA GLN A 179 -11.05 9.76 19.66
C GLN A 179 -11.68 11.11 20.02
N ASP A 180 -11.56 12.12 19.15
CA ASP A 180 -12.08 13.46 19.37
C ASP A 180 -13.62 13.45 19.42
N THR A 181 -14.26 12.53 18.70
CA THR A 181 -15.71 12.29 18.77
C THR A 181 -16.13 11.73 20.13
N LEU A 182 -15.34 10.82 20.72
CA LEU A 182 -15.60 10.32 22.08
C LEU A 182 -15.45 11.40 23.16
N GLY A 183 -14.63 12.42 22.91
CA GLY A 183 -14.44 13.58 23.77
C GLY A 183 -13.09 14.26 23.57
N ASN A 184 -12.91 15.43 24.18
CA ASN A 184 -11.72 16.26 24.00
C ASN A 184 -10.94 16.46 25.31
N GLY A 185 -9.70 16.98 25.21
CA GLY A 185 -8.90 17.34 26.37
C GLY A 185 -8.50 16.18 27.29
N GLY A 186 -8.51 14.94 26.78
CA GLY A 186 -8.20 13.74 27.55
C GLY A 186 -9.38 13.12 28.30
N ALA A 187 -10.59 13.67 28.16
CA ALA A 187 -11.82 13.07 28.68
C ALA A 187 -12.62 12.41 27.54
N MET A 188 -13.16 11.21 27.79
CA MET A 188 -14.07 10.50 26.88
C MET A 188 -15.38 10.22 27.61
N TYR A 189 -16.49 10.26 26.86
CA TYR A 189 -17.83 10.22 27.45
C TYR A 189 -18.68 9.08 26.86
N PRO A 190 -19.32 8.22 27.69
CA PRO A 190 -20.07 7.06 27.20
C PRO A 190 -21.20 7.42 26.24
N GLN A 191 -21.85 8.57 26.47
CA GLN A 191 -22.93 9.05 25.60
C GLN A 191 -22.49 9.37 24.16
N ASN A 192 -21.19 9.55 23.92
CA ASN A 192 -20.63 9.81 22.59
C ASN A 192 -20.22 8.53 21.85
N VAL A 193 -20.29 7.36 22.50
CA VAL A 193 -19.97 6.06 21.87
C VAL A 193 -20.79 5.81 20.59
N PRO A 194 -22.12 6.09 20.54
CA PRO A 194 -22.89 5.92 19.31
C PRO A 194 -22.37 6.75 18.14
N ASP A 195 -21.99 8.01 18.39
CA ASP A 195 -21.49 8.92 17.35
C ASP A 195 -20.11 8.49 16.85
N ALA A 196 -19.22 8.10 17.77
CA ALA A 196 -17.91 7.55 17.42
C ALA A 196 -18.02 6.23 16.65
N ALA A 197 -19.01 5.39 16.98
CA ALA A 197 -19.30 4.16 16.27
C ALA A 197 -19.85 4.42 14.86
N ALA A 198 -20.72 5.42 14.70
CA ALA A 198 -21.21 5.85 13.39
C ALA A 198 -20.05 6.35 12.51
N LEU A 199 -19.17 7.19 13.05
CA LEU A 199 -17.99 7.68 12.33
C LEU A 199 -17.04 6.54 11.93
N LEU A 200 -16.80 5.58 12.83
CA LEU A 200 -16.00 4.38 12.51
C LEU A 200 -16.66 3.53 11.41
N ALA A 201 -17.99 3.48 11.37
CA ALA A 201 -18.73 2.79 10.30
C ALA A 201 -18.65 3.52 8.95
N GLU A 202 -18.39 4.83 8.94
CA GLU A 202 -18.10 5.58 7.71
C GLU A 202 -16.69 5.32 7.21
N TYR A 203 -15.69 5.26 8.10
CA TYR A 203 -14.31 4.93 7.71
C TYR A 203 -14.12 3.46 7.34
N GLY A 204 -14.80 2.55 8.04
CA GLY A 204 -14.59 1.10 7.97
C GLY A 204 -14.55 0.54 6.53
N PRO A 205 -15.58 0.80 5.69
CA PRO A 205 -15.63 0.29 4.32
C PRO A 205 -14.48 0.76 3.43
N GLU A 206 -13.97 1.98 3.64
CA GLU A 206 -12.86 2.51 2.84
C GLU A 206 -11.53 1.87 3.21
N PHE A 207 -11.29 1.63 4.49
CA PHE A 207 -10.11 0.91 4.96
C PHE A 207 -10.17 -0.58 4.60
N GLU A 208 -11.33 -1.22 4.69
CA GLU A 208 -11.55 -2.61 4.27
C GLU A 208 -11.25 -2.79 2.78
N ARG A 209 -11.77 -1.89 1.93
CA ARG A 209 -11.46 -1.88 0.49
C ARG A 209 -9.96 -1.74 0.21
N MET A 210 -9.24 -0.93 0.99
CA MET A 210 -7.77 -0.83 0.84
C MET A 210 -7.06 -2.10 1.30
N GLU A 211 -7.50 -2.71 2.39
CA GLU A 211 -6.96 -3.98 2.90
C GLU A 211 -7.11 -5.11 1.88
N GLU A 212 -8.30 -5.25 1.29
CA GLU A 212 -8.61 -6.24 0.24
C GLU A 212 -7.72 -6.03 -0.98
N ARG A 213 -7.71 -4.82 -1.55
CA ARG A 213 -6.91 -4.49 -2.75
C ARG A 213 -5.41 -4.74 -2.53
N ALA A 214 -4.88 -4.33 -1.39
CA ALA A 214 -3.49 -4.54 -1.06
C ALA A 214 -3.17 -6.03 -0.85
N THR A 215 -4.09 -6.79 -0.27
CA THR A 215 -3.96 -8.24 -0.09
C THR A 215 -3.93 -8.98 -1.42
N GLU A 216 -4.90 -8.70 -2.31
CA GLU A 216 -4.98 -9.30 -3.64
C GLU A 216 -3.71 -9.02 -4.45
N ALA A 217 -3.34 -7.74 -4.57
CA ALA A 217 -2.15 -7.34 -5.32
C ALA A 217 -0.85 -7.94 -4.74
N ALA A 218 -0.73 -8.05 -3.41
CA ALA A 218 0.43 -8.68 -2.78
C ALA A 218 0.50 -10.19 -3.07
N MET A 219 -0.65 -10.88 -3.10
CA MET A 219 -0.72 -12.29 -3.47
C MET A 219 -0.32 -12.52 -4.92
N GLU A 220 -0.85 -11.71 -5.83
CA GLU A 220 -0.51 -11.79 -7.26
C GLU A 220 0.99 -11.58 -7.51
N ILE A 221 1.60 -10.57 -6.89
CA ILE A 221 3.03 -10.32 -6.99
C ILE A 221 3.85 -11.49 -6.44
N ARG A 222 3.45 -12.03 -5.28
CA ARG A 222 4.15 -13.17 -4.67
C ARG A 222 4.14 -14.38 -5.60
N ASP A 223 2.99 -14.67 -6.20
CA ASP A 223 2.83 -15.85 -7.05
C ASP A 223 3.54 -15.63 -8.40
N LEU A 224 3.48 -14.42 -8.98
CA LEU A 224 4.30 -14.04 -10.14
C LEU A 224 5.80 -14.18 -9.87
N ALA A 225 6.27 -13.73 -8.71
CA ALA A 225 7.68 -13.84 -8.35
C ALA A 225 8.15 -15.29 -8.18
N LYS A 226 7.26 -16.19 -7.73
CA LYS A 226 7.55 -17.64 -7.69
C LYS A 226 7.67 -18.21 -9.10
N ASP A 227 6.73 -17.88 -9.97
CA ASP A 227 6.74 -18.33 -11.38
C ASP A 227 8.02 -17.89 -12.10
N LEU A 228 8.45 -16.64 -11.90
CA LEU A 228 9.72 -16.13 -12.44
C LEU A 228 10.96 -16.79 -11.82
N GLY A 229 10.82 -17.51 -10.71
CA GLY A 229 11.90 -18.26 -10.06
C GLY A 229 12.04 -19.71 -10.54
N THR A 230 11.17 -20.16 -11.44
CA THR A 230 11.13 -21.53 -12.03
C THR A 230 11.44 -21.52 -13.52
#